data_AF-A0A1X7TIF0-F1
#
_entry.id   AF-A0A1X7TIF0-F1
#
_cell.length_a   1.000
_cell.length_b   1.000
_cell.length_c   1.000
_cell.angle_alpha   90.00
_cell.angle_beta   90.00
_cell.angle_gamma   90.00
#
_symmetry.space_group_name_H-M   'P 1'
#
loop_
_entity.id
_entity.type
_entity.pdbx_description
1 polymer ?
#
loop_
_entity_poly.entity_id
_entity_poly.type
_entity_poly.pdbx_seq_one_letter_code
_entity_poly.pdbx_strand_id
1 'polypeptide(L)'
;MATGGSGSDTEYKGWLFYEEKGLNEYVAIFTVAKDRGTLDDYKRRKHPKAAKGVSAIRFRFVQQDSTLRDEYMELKFDTPQDEPTTGWIIKPHTVPCRIFRRDVDKFGTPGYPDPPSCSISVHAIPDAVLRLRYTIPVEGVDMGIHILLISKTLIRALLCSHYAYAFGAYYAQNYAGIIRQGLMAVARAVVTIQRKCQILIASNCWKKLEFFRLLLSVHKHLVGPICSIQTLVKRLKFTGLNYSS
;
A
#
# COMPACT_ATOMS: atom_id res chain seq x y z
N MET A 1 -44.75 -40.43 -10.45
CA MET A 1 -43.36 -40.94 -10.58
C MET A 1 -42.54 -39.86 -11.26
N ALA A 2 -41.64 -39.22 -10.53
CA ALA A 2 -40.73 -38.22 -11.09
C ALA A 2 -39.61 -38.95 -11.82
N THR A 3 -39.50 -38.72 -13.13
CA THR A 3 -38.41 -39.19 -13.97
C THR A 3 -37.12 -38.50 -13.54
N GLY A 4 -36.14 -39.30 -13.10
CA GLY A 4 -34.81 -38.84 -12.75
C GLY A 4 -34.13 -38.25 -14.00
N GLY A 5 -33.90 -36.93 -13.97
CA GLY A 5 -33.08 -36.25 -14.96
C GLY A 5 -31.61 -36.60 -14.75
N SER A 6 -31.01 -37.23 -15.76
CA SER A 6 -29.57 -37.51 -15.89
C SER A 6 -28.74 -36.25 -15.60
N GLY A 7 -27.89 -36.32 -14.58
CA GLY A 7 -27.19 -35.18 -13.98
C GLY A 7 -25.93 -34.70 -14.72
N SER A 8 -25.93 -34.61 -16.05
CA SER A 8 -24.74 -34.23 -16.84
C SER A 8 -24.72 -32.77 -17.36
N ASP A 9 -25.74 -31.95 -17.07
CA ASP A 9 -25.88 -30.61 -17.68
C ASP A 9 -25.80 -29.42 -16.70
N THR A 10 -25.60 -29.68 -15.40
CA THR A 10 -25.59 -28.61 -14.39
C THR A 10 -24.36 -27.71 -14.52
N GLU A 11 -24.59 -26.43 -14.85
CA GLU A 11 -23.55 -25.39 -14.82
C GLU A 11 -23.28 -24.95 -13.37
N TYR A 12 -21.99 -24.88 -13.02
CA TYR A 12 -21.47 -24.37 -11.77
C TYR A 12 -20.68 -23.08 -12.01
N LYS A 13 -20.57 -22.26 -10.97
CA LYS A 13 -19.90 -20.95 -10.99
C LYS A 13 -18.84 -20.92 -9.91
N GLY A 14 -17.62 -20.55 -10.28
CA GLY A 14 -16.49 -20.42 -9.37
C GLY A 14 -15.98 -18.99 -9.32
N TRP A 15 -15.79 -18.43 -8.12
CA TRP A 15 -15.27 -17.07 -7.91
C TRP A 15 -14.01 -17.09 -7.06
N LEU A 16 -12.96 -16.46 -7.57
CA LEU A 16 -11.73 -16.14 -6.85
C LEU A 16 -11.77 -14.67 -6.42
N PHE A 17 -11.70 -14.40 -5.12
CA PHE A 17 -11.60 -13.05 -4.57
C PHE A 17 -10.50 -12.98 -3.50
N TYR A 18 -10.13 -11.78 -3.07
CA TYR A 18 -9.01 -11.59 -2.15
C TYR A 18 -9.40 -10.86 -0.88
N GLU A 19 -8.86 -11.31 0.24
CA GLU A 19 -8.81 -10.55 1.48
C GLU A 19 -7.38 -10.07 1.74
N GLU A 20 -7.24 -8.79 2.07
CA GLU A 20 -5.97 -8.24 2.56
C GLU A 20 -5.79 -8.58 4.04
N LYS A 21 -4.62 -9.10 4.39
CA LYS A 21 -4.22 -9.40 5.77
C LYS A 21 -3.15 -8.43 6.29
N GLY A 22 -2.36 -7.87 5.38
CA GLY A 22 -1.33 -6.89 5.68
C GLY A 22 -0.75 -6.29 4.38
N LEU A 23 0.27 -5.45 4.54
CA LEU A 23 0.97 -4.84 3.39
C LEU A 23 1.58 -5.95 2.52
N ASN A 24 1.10 -6.07 1.28
CA ASN A 24 1.47 -7.13 0.34
C ASN A 24 1.20 -8.55 0.84
N GLU A 25 0.26 -8.74 1.76
CA GLU A 25 -0.17 -10.04 2.26
C GLU A 25 -1.67 -10.22 2.03
N TYR A 26 -2.02 -11.25 1.27
CA TYR A 26 -3.38 -11.54 0.84
C TYR A 26 -3.74 -13.00 1.05
N VAL A 27 -5.02 -13.27 1.26
CA VAL A 27 -5.61 -14.60 1.12
C VAL A 27 -6.55 -14.56 -0.08
N ALA A 28 -6.23 -15.30 -1.12
CA ALA A 28 -7.12 -15.54 -2.25
C ALA A 28 -8.06 -16.71 -1.90
N ILE A 29 -9.34 -16.53 -2.09
CA ILE A 29 -10.39 -17.50 -1.75
C ILE A 29 -11.14 -17.83 -3.03
N PHE A 30 -11.06 -19.08 -3.43
CA PHE A 30 -11.84 -19.63 -4.54
C PHE A 30 -13.02 -20.43 -4.00
N THR A 31 -14.24 -20.09 -4.40
CA THR A 31 -15.45 -20.76 -3.93
C THR A 31 -16.38 -21.08 -5.08
N VAL A 32 -17.17 -22.15 -4.94
CA VAL A 32 -18.02 -22.69 -6.01
C VAL A 32 -19.47 -22.85 -5.53
N ALA A 33 -20.41 -22.45 -6.39
CA ALA A 33 -21.85 -22.66 -6.18
C ALA A 33 -22.58 -22.86 -7.51
N LYS A 34 -23.86 -23.26 -7.45
CA LYS A 34 -24.75 -23.39 -8.62
C LYS A 34 -25.20 -22.03 -9.15
N ASP A 35 -25.39 -21.07 -8.27
CA ASP A 35 -25.90 -19.75 -8.61
C ASP A 35 -24.99 -18.63 -8.12
N ARG A 36 -25.11 -17.47 -8.78
CA ARG A 36 -24.29 -16.29 -8.49
C ARG A 36 -24.71 -15.62 -7.18
N GLY A 37 -26.00 -15.64 -6.84
CA GLY A 37 -26.53 -14.99 -5.65
C GLY A 37 -25.91 -15.58 -4.38
N THR A 38 -25.78 -16.90 -4.34
CA THR A 38 -25.08 -17.64 -3.29
C THR A 38 -23.64 -17.16 -3.09
N LEU A 39 -22.88 -16.98 -4.17
CA LEU A 39 -21.49 -16.50 -4.08
C LEU A 39 -21.41 -15.06 -3.57
N ASP A 40 -22.33 -14.20 -4.04
CA ASP A 40 -22.43 -12.82 -3.57
C ASP A 40 -22.80 -12.76 -2.08
N ASP A 41 -23.75 -13.58 -1.62
CA ASP A 41 -24.17 -13.66 -0.22
C ASP A 41 -23.08 -14.24 0.68
N TYR A 42 -22.40 -15.31 0.25
CA TYR A 42 -21.27 -15.87 0.98
C TYR A 42 -20.17 -14.83 1.18
N LYS A 43 -19.73 -14.17 0.10
CA LYS A 43 -18.74 -13.10 0.15
C LYS A 43 -19.18 -11.98 1.09
N ARG A 44 -20.43 -11.53 1.00
CA ARG A 44 -20.98 -10.46 1.85
C ARG A 44 -20.99 -10.84 3.33
N ARG A 45 -21.39 -12.07 3.66
CA ARG A 45 -21.53 -12.56 5.04
C ARG A 45 -20.18 -12.88 5.69
N LYS A 46 -19.28 -13.54 4.97
CA LYS A 46 -18.04 -14.12 5.53
C LYS A 46 -16.80 -13.31 5.21
N HIS A 47 -16.82 -12.57 4.10
CA HIS A 47 -15.66 -11.86 3.56
C HIS A 47 -16.01 -10.40 3.19
N PRO A 48 -16.63 -9.61 4.10
CA PRO A 48 -17.16 -8.28 3.77
C PRO A 48 -16.09 -7.27 3.32
N LYS A 49 -14.82 -7.51 3.67
CA LYS A 49 -13.67 -6.67 3.30
C LYS A 49 -12.95 -7.16 2.05
N ALA A 50 -13.41 -8.24 1.41
CA ALA A 50 -12.75 -8.78 0.23
C ALA A 50 -12.82 -7.80 -0.95
N ALA A 51 -11.67 -7.60 -1.62
CA ALA A 51 -11.53 -6.71 -2.75
C ALA A 51 -12.18 -7.28 -4.03
N LYS A 52 -12.60 -6.37 -4.93
CA LYS A 52 -13.27 -6.64 -6.21
C LYS A 52 -12.40 -7.31 -7.30
N GLY A 53 -11.19 -7.76 -6.99
CA GLY A 53 -10.33 -8.50 -7.94
C GLY A 53 -10.91 -9.89 -8.19
N VAL A 54 -12.03 -9.98 -8.90
CA VAL A 54 -12.79 -11.21 -9.08
C VAL A 54 -12.35 -11.89 -10.38
N SER A 55 -11.70 -13.03 -10.29
CA SER A 55 -11.67 -13.99 -11.41
C SER A 55 -12.87 -14.90 -11.26
N ALA A 56 -13.67 -15.03 -12.31
CA ALA A 56 -14.90 -15.84 -12.30
C ALA A 56 -14.89 -16.81 -13.47
N ILE A 57 -15.21 -18.07 -13.19
CA ILE A 57 -15.32 -19.13 -14.19
C ILE A 57 -16.71 -19.78 -14.10
N ARG A 58 -17.16 -20.30 -15.24
CA ARG A 58 -18.33 -21.17 -15.34
C ARG A 58 -17.88 -22.47 -15.95
N PHE A 59 -18.37 -23.58 -15.41
CA PHE A 59 -17.92 -24.91 -15.82
C PHE A 59 -18.93 -25.96 -15.40
N ARG A 60 -18.70 -27.19 -15.86
CA ARG A 60 -19.40 -28.39 -15.41
C ARG A 60 -18.39 -29.36 -14.85
N PHE A 61 -18.76 -30.18 -13.87
CA PHE A 61 -17.86 -31.26 -13.44
C PHE A 61 -17.80 -32.32 -14.53
N VAL A 62 -16.59 -32.76 -14.87
CA VAL A 62 -16.39 -33.89 -15.77
C VAL A 62 -16.66 -35.16 -15.00
N GLN A 63 -17.62 -35.95 -15.48
CA GLN A 63 -17.78 -37.32 -15.02
C GLN A 63 -16.58 -38.14 -15.51
N GLN A 64 -15.71 -38.57 -14.59
CA GLN A 64 -14.62 -39.47 -14.96
C GLN A 64 -15.19 -40.86 -15.25
N ASP A 65 -14.77 -41.47 -16.36
CA ASP A 65 -15.24 -42.78 -16.78
C ASP A 65 -14.99 -43.85 -15.71
N SER A 66 -16.08 -44.50 -15.30
CA SER A 66 -16.18 -45.72 -14.51
C SER A 66 -15.78 -45.68 -13.01
N THR A 67 -16.79 -46.01 -12.20
CA THR A 67 -16.71 -46.57 -10.84
C THR A 67 -16.05 -45.71 -9.74
N LEU A 68 -16.91 -45.14 -8.88
CA LEU A 68 -16.62 -44.78 -7.48
C LEU A 68 -15.77 -43.54 -7.17
N ARG A 69 -15.34 -42.74 -8.15
CA ARG A 69 -14.71 -41.45 -7.83
C ARG A 69 -15.75 -40.34 -7.72
N ASP A 70 -15.80 -39.69 -6.57
CA ASP A 70 -16.53 -38.42 -6.40
C ASP A 70 -16.03 -37.43 -7.45
N GLU A 71 -16.93 -36.81 -8.20
CA GLU A 71 -16.57 -35.78 -9.17
C GLU A 71 -16.02 -34.55 -8.42
N TYR A 72 -14.84 -34.08 -8.81
CA TYR A 72 -14.20 -32.91 -8.22
C TYR A 72 -13.46 -32.09 -9.27
N MET A 73 -13.27 -30.83 -8.93
CA MET A 73 -12.34 -29.95 -9.61
C MET A 73 -11.08 -29.78 -8.76
N GLU A 74 -9.93 -29.62 -9.40
CA GLU A 74 -8.65 -29.45 -8.73
C GLU A 74 -7.93 -28.20 -9.25
N LEU A 75 -7.43 -27.36 -8.32
CA LEU A 75 -6.55 -26.25 -8.65
C LEU A 75 -5.10 -26.71 -8.66
N LYS A 76 -4.42 -26.54 -9.80
CA LYS A 76 -3.05 -27.00 -10.04
C LYS A 76 -2.04 -25.88 -9.81
N PHE A 77 -1.11 -26.10 -8.89
CA PHE A 77 -0.06 -25.13 -8.50
C PHE A 77 1.35 -25.54 -8.97
N ASP A 78 1.46 -26.70 -9.60
CA ASP A 78 2.67 -27.30 -10.16
C ASP A 78 2.92 -26.89 -11.62
N THR A 79 2.06 -26.05 -12.19
CA THR A 79 2.16 -25.62 -13.59
C THR A 79 3.20 -24.51 -13.77
N PRO A 80 4.14 -24.65 -14.73
CA PRO A 80 5.08 -23.59 -15.09
C PRO A 80 4.37 -22.26 -15.42
N GLN A 81 4.99 -21.15 -15.04
CA GLN A 81 4.44 -19.81 -15.22
C GLN A 81 5.18 -19.08 -16.34
N ASP A 82 4.44 -18.41 -17.22
CA ASP A 82 5.03 -17.62 -18.32
C ASP A 82 5.66 -16.32 -17.81
N GLU A 83 5.06 -15.71 -16.79
CA GLU A 83 5.56 -14.48 -16.16
C GLU A 83 6.33 -14.79 -14.87
N PRO A 84 7.37 -13.99 -14.55
CA PRO A 84 8.17 -14.23 -13.36
C PRO A 84 7.33 -14.02 -12.09
N THR A 85 7.46 -14.94 -11.15
CA THR A 85 6.82 -14.88 -9.82
C THR A 85 7.83 -14.62 -8.70
N THR A 86 9.06 -14.25 -9.04
CA THR A 86 10.16 -14.07 -8.09
C THR A 86 9.76 -13.16 -6.94
N GLY A 87 10.07 -13.60 -5.72
CA GLY A 87 9.73 -12.94 -4.46
C GLY A 87 8.25 -12.90 -4.11
N TRP A 88 7.36 -13.53 -4.88
CA TRP A 88 5.99 -13.82 -4.45
C TRP A 88 5.90 -15.26 -3.95
N ILE A 89 5.35 -15.42 -2.75
CA ILE A 89 5.07 -16.72 -2.15
C ILE A 89 3.58 -16.99 -2.31
N ILE A 90 3.25 -18.03 -3.08
CA ILE A 90 1.88 -18.49 -3.34
C ILE A 90 1.76 -19.90 -2.78
N LYS A 91 0.88 -20.07 -1.78
CA LYS A 91 0.73 -21.34 -1.06
C LYS A 91 -0.73 -21.69 -0.85
N PRO A 92 -1.26 -22.77 -1.45
CA PRO A 92 -2.58 -23.28 -1.11
C PRO A 92 -2.61 -23.77 0.35
N HIS A 93 -3.72 -23.56 1.04
CA HIS A 93 -3.91 -24.01 2.43
C HIS A 93 -4.13 -25.51 2.52
N THR A 94 -4.68 -26.12 1.47
CA THR A 94 -4.93 -27.55 1.35
C THR A 94 -4.30 -28.06 0.06
N VAL A 95 -3.56 -29.17 0.15
CA VAL A 95 -2.94 -29.84 -1.00
C VAL A 95 -3.33 -31.33 -0.97
N PRO A 96 -3.99 -31.87 -2.00
CA PRO A 96 -4.45 -31.18 -3.21
C PRO A 96 -5.62 -30.22 -2.92
N CYS A 97 -5.70 -29.09 -3.62
CA CYS A 97 -6.85 -28.17 -3.50
C CYS A 97 -7.98 -28.67 -4.40
N ARG A 98 -8.91 -29.43 -3.80
CA ARG A 98 -10.05 -30.03 -4.47
C ARG A 98 -11.37 -29.49 -3.93
N ILE A 99 -12.33 -29.30 -4.84
CA ILE A 99 -13.72 -29.02 -4.49
C ILE A 99 -14.58 -30.11 -5.13
N PHE A 100 -15.29 -30.86 -4.29
CA PHE A 100 -16.14 -31.96 -4.74
C PHE A 100 -17.53 -31.46 -5.13
N ARG A 101 -18.06 -31.98 -6.24
CA ARG A 101 -19.43 -31.70 -6.70
C ARG A 101 -20.45 -31.97 -5.61
N ARG A 102 -20.32 -33.10 -4.90
CA ARG A 102 -21.23 -33.49 -3.81
C ARG A 102 -21.33 -32.44 -2.71
N ASP A 103 -20.25 -31.71 -2.43
CA ASP A 103 -20.22 -30.70 -1.37
C ASP A 103 -20.88 -29.42 -1.86
N VAL A 104 -20.69 -29.07 -3.14
CA VAL A 104 -21.41 -27.98 -3.80
C VAL A 104 -22.91 -28.29 -3.86
N ASP A 105 -23.28 -29.55 -4.15
CA ASP A 105 -24.68 -29.97 -4.27
C ASP A 105 -25.42 -30.01 -2.94
N LYS A 106 -24.71 -30.26 -1.83
CA LYS A 106 -25.25 -30.24 -0.46
C LYS A 106 -25.40 -28.83 0.13
N PHE A 107 -24.81 -27.81 -0.50
CA PHE A 107 -24.91 -26.44 -0.01
C PHE A 107 -26.38 -26.02 0.21
N GLY A 108 -26.67 -25.41 1.37
CA GLY A 108 -28.02 -25.00 1.75
C GLY A 108 -28.84 -26.07 2.47
N THR A 109 -28.31 -27.30 2.61
CA THR A 109 -28.91 -28.35 3.45
C THR A 109 -28.44 -28.23 4.91
N PRO A 110 -29.18 -28.81 5.88
CA PRO A 110 -28.76 -28.80 7.29
C PRO A 110 -27.34 -29.31 7.48
N GLY A 111 -26.49 -28.49 8.12
CA GLY A 111 -25.07 -28.80 8.34
C GLY A 111 -24.11 -28.26 7.26
N TYR A 112 -24.62 -27.74 6.13
CA TYR A 112 -23.81 -27.19 5.03
C TYR A 112 -24.20 -25.74 4.69
N PRO A 113 -23.98 -24.78 5.61
CA PRO A 113 -24.47 -23.40 5.47
C PRO A 113 -23.62 -22.52 4.54
N ASP A 114 -22.42 -22.96 4.18
CA ASP A 114 -21.47 -22.20 3.37
C ASP A 114 -21.02 -23.05 2.16
N PRO A 115 -20.83 -22.44 0.98
CA PRO A 115 -20.33 -23.15 -0.19
C PRO A 115 -18.90 -23.63 0.04
N PRO A 116 -18.47 -24.73 -0.59
CA PRO A 116 -17.09 -25.20 -0.48
C PRO A 116 -16.12 -24.17 -1.09
N SER A 117 -14.93 -24.07 -0.50
CA SER A 117 -13.91 -23.12 -0.93
C SER A 117 -12.48 -23.64 -0.69
N CYS A 118 -11.54 -23.13 -1.50
CA CYS A 118 -10.11 -23.25 -1.28
C CYS A 118 -9.52 -21.88 -0.96
N SER A 119 -8.62 -21.84 0.02
CA SER A 119 -7.87 -20.65 0.39
C SER A 119 -6.40 -20.77 -0.02
N ILE A 120 -5.83 -19.67 -0.47
CA ILE A 120 -4.47 -19.59 -1.01
C ILE A 120 -3.81 -18.35 -0.40
N SER A 121 -2.73 -18.55 0.34
CA SER A 121 -1.90 -17.44 0.82
C SER A 121 -1.08 -16.88 -0.33
N VAL A 122 -1.07 -15.56 -0.47
CA VAL A 122 -0.29 -14.83 -1.47
C VAL A 122 0.39 -13.68 -0.76
N HIS A 123 1.72 -13.72 -0.64
CA HIS A 123 2.46 -12.60 -0.06
C HIS A 123 3.76 -12.32 -0.77
N ALA A 124 4.19 -11.07 -0.73
CA ALA A 124 5.46 -10.66 -1.29
C ALA A 124 6.56 -10.58 -0.22
N ILE A 125 7.76 -11.00 -0.58
CA ILE A 125 9.00 -10.70 0.15
C ILE A 125 9.69 -9.46 -0.48
N PRO A 126 10.68 -8.84 0.19
CA PRO A 126 11.21 -7.52 -0.21
C PRO A 126 11.75 -7.40 -1.65
N ASP A 127 12.18 -8.49 -2.26
CA ASP A 127 12.73 -8.59 -3.61
C ASP A 127 11.69 -9.00 -4.68
N ALA A 128 10.41 -9.01 -4.33
CA ALA A 128 9.34 -9.38 -5.23
C ALA A 128 9.28 -8.52 -6.50
N VAL A 129 8.97 -9.16 -7.62
CA VAL A 129 8.64 -8.44 -8.85
C VAL A 129 7.42 -7.54 -8.65
N LEU A 130 7.38 -6.42 -9.37
CA LEU A 130 6.34 -5.39 -9.18
C LEU A 130 4.92 -5.91 -9.44
N ARG A 131 4.75 -6.79 -10.44
CA ARG A 131 3.45 -7.33 -10.82
C ARG A 131 3.51 -8.84 -10.73
N LEU A 132 2.57 -9.41 -9.99
CA LEU A 132 2.29 -10.83 -9.97
C LEU A 132 1.16 -11.11 -10.95
N ARG A 133 1.38 -12.06 -11.85
CA ARG A 133 0.36 -12.71 -12.67
C ARG A 133 0.60 -14.21 -12.62
N TYR A 134 -0.12 -14.88 -11.73
CA TYR A 134 0.01 -16.31 -11.50
C TYR A 134 -1.23 -17.04 -12.00
N THR A 135 -1.04 -17.92 -12.98
CA THR A 135 -2.09 -18.71 -13.61
C THR A 135 -2.22 -20.06 -12.90
N ILE A 136 -3.46 -20.42 -12.57
CA ILE A 136 -3.81 -21.65 -11.87
C ILE A 136 -4.73 -22.45 -12.79
N PRO A 137 -4.23 -23.50 -13.45
CA PRO A 137 -5.09 -24.40 -14.20
C PRO A 137 -6.08 -25.13 -13.30
N VAL A 138 -7.24 -25.43 -13.88
CA VAL A 138 -8.36 -26.11 -13.23
C VAL A 138 -8.63 -27.41 -13.98
N GLU A 139 -8.41 -28.53 -13.30
CA GLU A 139 -8.70 -29.87 -13.80
C GLU A 139 -10.05 -30.39 -13.30
N GLY A 140 -10.60 -31.40 -13.98
CA GLY A 140 -11.86 -32.06 -13.58
C GLY A 140 -13.12 -31.29 -13.99
N VAL A 141 -13.01 -30.32 -14.90
CA VAL A 141 -14.12 -29.48 -15.34
C VAL A 141 -14.20 -29.36 -16.86
N ASP A 142 -15.42 -29.29 -17.40
CA ASP A 142 -15.77 -29.12 -18.80
C ASP A 142 -16.40 -27.74 -19.04
N MET A 143 -16.24 -27.24 -20.27
CA MET A 143 -16.60 -25.91 -20.75
C MET A 143 -15.89 -24.73 -20.05
N GLY A 144 -15.36 -23.81 -20.87
CA GLY A 144 -14.98 -22.46 -20.46
C GLY A 144 -13.48 -22.22 -20.27
N ILE A 145 -13.17 -21.24 -19.43
CA ILE A 145 -11.79 -20.88 -19.06
C ILE A 145 -11.38 -21.80 -17.90
N HIS A 146 -10.42 -22.68 -18.16
CA HIS A 146 -9.84 -23.60 -17.17
C HIS A 146 -8.69 -22.97 -16.38
N ILE A 147 -8.61 -21.65 -16.30
CA ILE A 147 -7.49 -20.94 -15.67
C ILE A 147 -8.03 -19.85 -14.76
N LEU A 148 -7.60 -19.86 -13.50
CA LEU A 148 -7.79 -18.75 -12.57
C LEU A 148 -6.53 -17.88 -12.57
N LEU A 149 -6.70 -16.57 -12.44
CA LEU A 149 -5.59 -15.62 -12.41
C LEU A 149 -5.47 -14.97 -11.04
N ILE A 150 -4.33 -15.19 -10.38
CA ILE A 150 -3.89 -14.38 -9.25
C ILE A 150 -3.10 -13.17 -9.77
N SER A 151 -3.70 -11.99 -9.65
CA SER A 151 -3.10 -10.73 -10.10
C SER A 151 -2.95 -9.75 -8.94
N LYS A 152 -1.70 -9.34 -8.67
CA LYS A 152 -1.36 -8.37 -7.61
C LYS A 152 -0.26 -7.42 -8.06
N THR A 153 -0.30 -6.22 -7.51
CA THR A 153 0.76 -5.22 -7.67
C THR A 153 1.42 -5.01 -6.33
N LEU A 154 2.74 -5.13 -6.29
CA LEU A 154 3.54 -4.87 -5.10
C LEU A 154 3.37 -3.41 -4.68
N ILE A 155 2.84 -3.20 -3.48
CA ILE A 155 2.80 -1.92 -2.83
C ILE A 155 4.17 -1.71 -2.17
N ARG A 156 5.03 -0.93 -2.82
CA ARG A 156 6.25 -0.44 -2.18
C ARG A 156 5.82 0.67 -1.24
N ALA A 157 5.76 0.37 0.06
CA ALA A 157 5.79 1.43 1.05
C ALA A 157 7.08 2.20 0.80
N LEU A 158 6.96 3.45 0.35
CA LEU A 158 8.11 4.34 0.31
C LEU A 158 8.72 4.29 1.72
N LEU A 159 9.99 3.92 1.83
CA LEU A 159 10.81 4.09 3.03
C LEU A 159 10.96 5.59 3.29
N CYS A 160 9.84 6.26 3.60
CA CYS A 160 9.78 7.69 3.86
C CYS A 160 10.46 8.03 5.19
N SER A 161 10.81 7.02 6.02
CA SER A 161 11.53 7.22 7.26
C SER A 161 13.03 7.49 7.08
N HIS A 162 13.70 6.90 6.08
CA HIS A 162 15.14 7.12 5.89
C HIS A 162 15.45 8.39 5.09
N TYR A 163 14.62 8.74 4.10
CA TYR A 163 14.78 10.02 3.39
C TYR A 163 14.39 11.22 4.24
N ALA A 164 13.36 11.12 5.09
CA ALA A 164 12.99 12.22 6.00
C ALA A 164 14.06 12.49 7.07
N TYR A 165 14.72 11.45 7.60
CA TYR A 165 15.83 11.63 8.54
C TYR A 165 17.07 12.24 7.88
N ALA A 166 17.43 11.80 6.67
CA ALA A 166 18.57 12.35 5.94
C ALA A 166 18.33 13.80 5.50
N PHE A 167 17.11 14.14 5.03
CA PHE A 167 16.75 15.52 4.69
C PHE A 167 16.67 16.42 5.93
N GLY A 168 16.09 15.93 7.04
CA GLY A 168 15.98 16.67 8.30
C GLY A 168 17.35 17.01 8.91
N ALA A 169 18.29 16.05 8.92
CA ALA A 169 19.63 16.26 9.44
C ALA A 169 20.47 17.23 8.58
N TYR A 170 20.35 17.16 7.25
CA TYR A 170 21.05 18.05 6.32
C TYR A 170 20.62 19.51 6.46
N TYR A 171 19.32 19.76 6.63
CA TYR A 171 18.83 21.12 6.86
C TYR A 171 19.12 21.63 8.27
N ALA A 172 19.04 20.80 9.31
CA ALA A 172 19.34 21.21 10.69
C ALA A 172 20.81 21.67 10.87
N GLN A 173 21.77 20.99 10.23
CA GLN A 173 23.18 21.39 10.26
C GLN A 173 23.44 22.69 9.48
N ASN A 174 22.82 22.87 8.31
CA ASN A 174 22.98 24.08 7.51
C ASN A 174 22.34 25.32 8.17
N TYR A 175 21.19 25.18 8.83
CA TYR A 175 20.55 26.30 9.53
C TYR A 175 21.30 26.71 10.81
N ALA A 176 21.88 25.75 11.56
CA ALA A 176 22.69 26.07 12.73
C ALA A 176 23.94 26.88 12.37
N GLY A 177 24.59 26.57 11.23
CA GLY A 177 25.73 27.33 10.71
C GLY A 177 25.38 28.78 10.36
N ILE A 178 24.27 28.98 9.65
CA ILE A 178 23.80 30.31 9.21
C ILE A 178 23.36 31.16 10.41
N ILE A 179 22.65 30.58 11.39
CA ILE A 179 22.23 31.29 12.61
C ILE A 179 23.46 31.68 13.45
N ARG A 180 24.45 30.78 13.59
CA ARG A 180 25.68 31.08 14.33
C ARG A 180 26.52 32.17 13.67
N GLN A 181 26.63 32.18 12.34
CA GLN A 181 27.31 33.26 11.60
C GLN A 181 26.56 34.59 11.72
N GLY A 182 25.22 34.58 11.61
CA GLY A 182 24.39 35.76 11.82
C GLY A 182 24.53 36.34 13.23
N LEU A 183 24.48 35.49 14.26
CA LEU A 183 24.61 35.90 15.66
C LEU A 183 26.02 36.47 15.96
N MET A 184 27.07 35.87 15.39
CA MET A 184 28.44 36.37 15.52
C MET A 184 28.64 37.73 14.81
N ALA A 185 27.99 37.94 13.65
CA ALA A 185 28.02 39.22 12.95
C ALA A 185 27.30 40.32 13.77
N VAL A 186 26.15 40.01 14.37
CA VAL A 186 25.43 40.93 15.27
C VAL A 186 26.26 41.26 16.51
N ALA A 187 26.87 40.27 17.16
CA ALA A 187 27.72 40.49 18.33
C ALA A 187 28.92 41.42 18.01
N ARG A 188 29.59 41.24 16.87
CA ARG A 188 30.68 42.13 16.42
C ARG A 188 30.20 43.56 16.15
N ALA A 189 29.02 43.71 15.54
CA ALA A 189 28.43 45.02 15.31
C ALA A 189 28.12 45.74 16.63
N VAL A 190 27.54 45.04 17.60
CA VAL A 190 27.24 45.57 18.95
C VAL A 190 28.51 46.05 19.66
N VAL A 191 29.58 45.24 19.68
CA VAL A 191 30.86 45.62 20.29
C VAL A 191 31.48 46.85 19.61
N THR A 192 31.38 46.94 18.28
CA THR A 192 31.89 48.08 17.51
C THR A 192 31.12 49.36 17.82
N ILE A 193 29.79 49.27 17.93
CA ILE A 193 28.92 50.38 18.31
C ILE A 193 29.23 50.82 19.74
N GLN A 194 29.40 49.88 20.67
CA GLN A 194 29.69 50.17 22.08
C GLN A 194 31.02 50.91 22.25
N ARG A 195 32.08 50.52 21.51
CA ARG A 195 33.35 51.25 21.47
C ARG A 195 33.21 52.67 20.92
N LYS A 196 32.45 52.86 19.83
CA LYS A 196 32.21 54.20 19.25
C LYS A 196 31.42 55.09 20.21
N CYS A 197 30.43 54.54 20.91
CA CYS A 197 29.68 55.27 21.93
C CYS A 197 30.58 55.69 23.11
N GLN A 198 31.48 54.83 23.58
CA GLN A 198 32.41 55.20 24.66
C GLN A 198 33.38 56.32 24.25
N ILE A 199 33.87 56.31 23.01
CA ILE A 199 34.72 57.39 22.47
C ILE A 199 33.94 58.72 22.40
N LEU A 200 32.67 58.67 21.95
CA LEU A 200 31.82 59.86 21.86
C LEU A 200 31.47 60.43 23.23
N ILE A 201 31.17 59.58 24.21
CA ILE A 201 30.90 59.99 25.61
C ILE A 201 32.15 60.63 26.22
N ALA A 202 33.35 60.10 25.96
CA ALA A 202 34.60 60.68 26.45
C ALA A 202 34.93 62.06 25.85
N SER A 203 34.40 62.38 24.65
CA SER A 203 34.64 63.67 23.99
C SER A 203 33.69 64.82 24.38
N ASN A 204 32.70 64.57 25.25
CA ASN A 204 31.71 65.56 25.73
C ASN A 204 31.00 66.37 24.61
N CYS A 205 30.95 65.85 23.39
CA CYS A 205 30.46 66.56 22.21
C CYS A 205 29.10 66.02 21.78
N TRP A 206 28.03 66.50 22.41
CA TRP A 206 26.67 66.06 22.09
C TRP A 206 26.11 66.79 20.86
N LYS A 207 26.66 66.52 19.67
CA LYS A 207 26.07 66.98 18.42
C LYS A 207 25.00 65.98 17.95
N LYS A 208 23.72 66.40 18.02
CA LYS A 208 22.50 65.65 17.62
C LYS A 208 22.59 64.88 16.28
N LEU A 209 23.46 65.30 15.36
CA LEU A 209 23.55 64.75 14.00
C LEU A 209 24.34 63.43 13.89
N GLU A 210 25.38 63.22 14.71
CA GLU A 210 26.15 61.96 14.68
C GLU A 210 25.43 60.82 15.39
N PHE A 211 24.70 61.11 16.47
CA PHE A 211 23.90 60.13 17.18
C PHE A 211 22.79 59.54 16.29
N PHE A 212 22.17 60.39 15.45
CA PHE A 212 21.18 59.96 14.45
C PHE A 212 21.80 59.08 13.36
N ARG A 213 23.03 59.38 12.90
CA ARG A 213 23.76 58.52 11.93
C ARG A 213 24.13 57.17 12.53
N LEU A 214 24.50 57.13 13.80
CA LEU A 214 24.75 55.89 14.55
C LEU A 214 23.48 55.05 14.67
N LEU A 215 22.34 55.64 15.05
CA LEU A 215 21.04 54.96 15.11
C LEU A 215 20.58 54.41 13.75
N LEU A 216 20.76 55.17 12.67
CA LEU A 216 20.47 54.71 11.29
C LEU A 216 21.40 53.57 10.84
N SER A 217 22.66 53.59 11.26
CA SER A 217 23.62 52.51 11.00
C SER A 217 23.26 51.24 11.78
N VAL A 218 22.83 51.38 13.03
CA VAL A 218 22.33 50.27 13.87
C VAL A 218 21.06 49.65 13.26
N HIS A 219 20.12 50.48 12.81
CA HIS A 219 18.90 50.03 12.15
C HIS A 219 19.19 49.27 10.84
N LYS A 220 20.12 49.74 10.00
CA LYS A 220 20.49 49.02 8.76
C LYS A 220 21.16 47.67 9.04
N HIS A 221 22.00 47.57 10.05
CA HIS A 221 22.69 46.33 10.40
C HIS A 221 21.80 45.31 11.12
N LEU A 222 20.77 45.74 11.85
CA LEU A 222 19.82 44.84 12.52
C LEU A 222 18.66 44.40 11.61
N VAL A 223 18.14 45.29 10.76
CA VAL A 223 16.92 45.00 9.98
C VAL A 223 17.19 44.20 8.71
N GLY A 224 18.37 44.34 8.09
CA GLY A 224 18.76 43.53 6.92
C GLY A 224 18.74 42.01 7.17
N PRO A 225 19.38 41.51 8.25
CA PRO A 225 19.36 40.08 8.60
C PRO A 225 17.96 39.58 9.00
N ILE A 226 17.19 40.38 9.73
CA ILE A 226 15.84 40.01 10.19
C ILE A 226 14.87 39.84 9.01
N CYS A 227 14.96 40.72 7.99
CA CYS A 227 14.15 40.63 6.78
C CYS A 227 14.52 39.39 5.93
N SER A 228 15.80 39.03 5.90
CA SER A 228 16.28 37.81 5.23
C SER A 228 15.80 36.54 5.93
N ILE A 229 15.81 36.50 7.27
CA ILE A 229 15.27 35.38 8.07
C ILE A 229 13.76 35.24 7.89
N GLN A 230 13.00 36.33 7.90
CA GLN A 230 11.54 36.28 7.65
C GLN A 230 11.20 35.79 6.22
N THR A 231 12.01 36.15 5.23
CA THR A 231 11.86 35.68 3.85
C THR A 231 12.20 34.18 3.72
N LEU A 232 13.20 33.72 4.47
CA LEU A 232 13.58 32.31 4.55
C LEU A 232 12.50 31.45 5.25
N VAL A 233 11.91 31.95 6.34
CA VAL A 233 10.78 31.31 7.04
C VAL A 233 9.53 31.24 6.17
N LYS A 234 9.26 32.27 5.35
CA LYS A 234 8.16 32.24 4.37
C LYS A 234 8.39 31.23 3.24
N ARG A 235 9.62 31.07 2.74
CA ARG A 235 9.95 30.05 1.73
C ARG A 235 9.87 28.62 2.27
N LEU A 236 10.18 28.42 3.55
CA LEU A 236 10.02 27.12 4.22
C LEU A 236 8.54 26.73 4.42
N LYS A 237 7.65 27.69 4.67
CA LYS A 237 6.20 27.43 4.70
C LYS A 237 5.60 27.06 3.34
N PHE A 238 6.21 27.52 2.23
CA PHE A 238 5.72 27.23 0.87
C PHE A 238 6.13 25.87 0.32
N THR A 239 7.07 25.18 0.96
CA THR A 239 7.53 23.83 0.55
C THR A 239 6.97 22.71 1.42
N GLY A 240 6.16 23.04 2.45
CA GLY A 240 5.37 22.10 3.23
C GLY A 240 4.02 21.84 2.58
N LEU A 241 3.85 20.63 2.04
CA LEU A 241 2.62 20.07 1.49
C LEU A 241 1.40 20.34 2.38
N ASN A 242 0.41 21.03 1.81
CA ASN A 242 -0.96 21.08 2.33
C ASN A 242 -1.54 19.65 2.32
N TYR A 243 -1.72 19.06 3.50
CA TYR A 243 -2.74 18.03 3.71
C TYR A 243 -3.91 18.69 4.45
N SER A 244 -4.96 18.99 3.69
CA SER A 244 -6.28 19.28 4.22
C SER A 244 -6.98 17.96 4.57
N SER A 245 -7.32 17.78 5.84
CA SER A 245 -8.45 16.96 6.29
C SER A 245 -9.74 17.76 6.19
#